data_AF-A0A0D2N2Z2-F1
#
_entry.id   AF-A0A0D2N2Z2-F1
#
_cell.length_a   1.000
_cell.length_b   1.000
_cell.length_c   1.000
_cell.angle_alpha   90.00
_cell.angle_beta   90.00
_cell.angle_gamma   90.00
#
_symmetry.space_group_name_H-M   'P 1'
#
loop_
_entity.id
_entity.type
_entity.pdbx_description
1 polymer ?
#
loop_
_entity_poly.entity_id
_entity_poly.type
_entity_poly.pdbx_seq_one_letter_code
_entity_poly.pdbx_strand_id
1 'polypeptide(L)'
;MPTTLATNYLGSNAAAVLLTGGSATRIYYQSADGSIHEAAGTGAAVNNPVYTECIVVAAEKVRINTPIAVVAWPEGNTDQIRLYFIDKASLLHELCSTSDTPGTWPEDFLSSRKYETAANSGLLCAIFTTGPNIRVGYQSAAHPEVITEATNTSSAWNQGNFA
;
A
#
# COMPACT_ATOMS: atom_id res chain seq x y z
N MET A 1 26.41 -9.16 -6.81
CA MET A 1 25.53 -10.29 -6.45
C MET A 1 24.11 -9.80 -6.62
N PRO A 2 23.31 -10.33 -7.56
CA PRO A 2 21.90 -9.98 -7.65
C PRO A 2 21.20 -10.43 -6.36
N THR A 3 20.62 -9.48 -5.64
CA THR A 3 19.76 -9.75 -4.48
C THR A 3 18.38 -10.11 -5.00
N THR A 4 18.09 -11.40 -5.09
CA THR A 4 16.72 -11.88 -5.31
C THR A 4 15.91 -11.52 -4.06
N LEU A 5 14.80 -10.80 -4.26
CA LEU A 5 13.81 -10.53 -3.21
C LEU A 5 13.17 -11.84 -2.71
N ALA A 6 12.53 -11.82 -1.55
CA ALA A 6 11.89 -13.01 -1.00
C ALA A 6 10.97 -13.72 -2.02
N THR A 7 10.87 -15.04 -1.91
CA THR A 7 10.08 -15.84 -2.83
C THR A 7 8.60 -15.47 -2.72
N ASN A 8 7.97 -15.22 -3.86
CA ASN A 8 6.56 -14.88 -3.95
C ASN A 8 5.73 -16.03 -4.51
N TYR A 9 4.46 -16.12 -4.14
CA TYR A 9 3.52 -17.02 -4.81
C TYR A 9 3.24 -16.53 -6.23
N LEU A 10 3.02 -17.45 -7.17
CA LEU A 10 2.47 -17.11 -8.48
C LEU A 10 1.12 -16.39 -8.28
N GLY A 11 1.00 -15.19 -8.85
CA GLY A 11 -0.19 -14.35 -8.69
C GLY A 11 -0.18 -13.41 -7.48
N SER A 12 0.94 -13.30 -6.76
CA SER A 12 1.12 -12.28 -5.70
C SER A 12 0.98 -10.87 -6.27
N ASN A 13 0.29 -9.99 -5.55
CA ASN A 13 0.23 -8.57 -5.90
C ASN A 13 1.46 -7.83 -5.36
N ALA A 14 1.83 -6.77 -6.06
CA ALA A 14 2.86 -5.84 -5.64
C ALA A 14 2.50 -4.42 -6.05
N ALA A 15 3.05 -3.45 -5.34
CA ALA A 15 2.95 -2.04 -5.66
C ALA A 15 4.29 -1.35 -5.36
N ALA A 16 4.58 -0.27 -6.06
CA ALA A 16 5.85 0.43 -5.90
C ALA A 16 5.68 1.94 -5.98
N VAL A 17 6.55 2.65 -5.28
CA VAL A 17 6.68 4.11 -5.37
C VAL A 17 8.13 4.51 -5.56
N LEU A 18 8.31 5.59 -6.30
CA LEU A 18 9.56 6.33 -6.36
C LEU A 18 9.50 7.44 -5.31
N LEU A 19 10.52 7.52 -4.46
CA LEU A 19 10.64 8.57 -3.45
C LEU A 19 11.15 9.87 -4.08
N THR A 20 10.88 11.00 -3.41
CA THR A 20 11.33 12.31 -3.85
C THR A 20 12.87 12.35 -3.90
N GLY A 21 13.43 12.97 -4.94
CA GLY A 21 14.86 12.90 -5.25
C GLY A 21 15.24 11.74 -6.18
N GLY A 22 14.27 10.93 -6.61
CA GLY A 22 14.32 10.12 -7.84
C GLY A 22 15.25 8.90 -7.82
N SER A 23 15.85 8.61 -6.67
CA SER A 23 16.78 7.48 -6.54
C SER A 23 16.19 6.38 -5.66
N ALA A 24 15.60 6.67 -4.50
CA ALA A 24 15.11 5.60 -3.65
C ALA A 24 13.77 5.03 -4.16
N THR A 25 13.64 3.70 -4.14
CA THR A 25 12.39 2.98 -4.47
C THR A 25 11.88 2.26 -3.24
N ARG A 26 10.56 2.14 -3.12
CA ARG A 26 9.92 1.19 -2.20
C ARG A 26 9.05 0.26 -2.99
N ILE A 27 9.20 -1.04 -2.75
CA ILE A 27 8.38 -2.08 -3.36
C ILE A 27 7.68 -2.81 -2.22
N TYR A 28 6.36 -2.92 -2.32
CA TYR A 28 5.53 -3.65 -1.38
C TYR A 28 4.95 -4.84 -2.09
N TYR A 29 5.07 -6.02 -1.50
CA TYR A 29 4.61 -7.25 -2.13
C TYR A 29 4.18 -8.26 -1.08
N GLN A 30 3.26 -9.16 -1.45
CA GLN A 30 2.90 -10.27 -0.59
C GLN A 30 3.86 -11.45 -0.80
N SER A 31 4.61 -11.78 0.24
CA SER A 31 5.57 -12.88 0.25
C SER A 31 4.88 -14.26 0.33
N ALA A 32 5.64 -15.32 0.07
CA ALA A 32 5.17 -16.70 0.20
C ALA A 32 4.77 -17.09 1.64
N ASP A 33 5.19 -16.34 2.66
CA ASP A 33 4.70 -16.53 4.03
C ASP A 33 3.28 -15.96 4.24
N GLY A 34 2.72 -15.25 3.25
CA GLY A 34 1.42 -14.59 3.30
C GLY A 34 1.44 -13.17 3.88
N SER A 35 2.58 -12.72 4.39
CA SER A 35 2.79 -11.37 4.92
C SER A 35 3.08 -10.36 3.80
N ILE A 36 2.91 -9.07 4.08
CA ILE A 36 3.34 -7.99 3.17
C ILE A 36 4.74 -7.54 3.60
N HIS A 37 5.66 -7.56 2.65
CA HIS A 37 7.03 -7.11 2.83
C HIS A 37 7.24 -5.75 2.15
N GLU A 38 8.18 -4.97 2.70
CA GLU A 38 8.77 -3.80 2.05
C GLU A 38 10.19 -4.15 1.63
N ALA A 39 10.51 -3.92 0.36
CA ALA A 39 11.88 -3.86 -0.14
C ALA A 39 12.27 -2.41 -0.39
N ALA A 40 13.17 -1.89 0.46
CA ALA A 40 13.69 -0.54 0.40
C ALA A 40 14.99 -0.50 -0.44
N GLY A 41 14.90 0.11 -1.62
CA GLY A 41 16.03 0.32 -2.52
C GLY A 41 16.62 1.72 -2.42
N THR A 42 17.94 1.83 -2.55
CA THR A 42 18.67 3.11 -2.48
C THR A 42 18.80 3.85 -3.82
N GLY A 43 18.38 3.24 -4.94
CA GLY A 43 18.62 3.76 -6.28
C GLY A 43 17.79 3.07 -7.38
N ALA A 44 17.03 3.83 -8.19
CA ALA A 44 16.22 3.35 -9.30
C ALA A 44 17.05 3.02 -10.56
N ALA A 45 18.37 3.15 -10.52
CA ALA A 45 19.23 3.02 -11.70
C ALA A 45 20.70 2.68 -11.38
N VAL A 46 20.98 1.87 -10.36
CA VAL A 46 22.32 1.26 -10.20
C VAL A 46 22.30 -0.13 -10.79
N ASN A 47 23.27 -0.44 -11.64
CA ASN A 47 23.55 -1.82 -12.07
C ASN A 47 23.76 -2.65 -10.79
N ASN A 48 22.77 -3.45 -10.39
CA ASN A 48 22.67 -4.16 -9.12
C ASN A 48 22.15 -3.33 -7.92
N PRO A 49 20.85 -2.97 -7.89
CA PRO A 49 20.26 -2.30 -6.73
C PRO A 49 20.33 -3.21 -5.50
N VAL A 50 20.65 -2.63 -4.34
CA VAL A 50 20.62 -3.33 -3.04
C VAL A 50 19.30 -2.99 -2.36
N TYR A 51 18.57 -4.03 -1.97
CA TYR A 51 17.33 -3.91 -1.21
C TYR A 51 17.54 -4.40 0.22
N THR A 52 17.01 -3.63 1.16
CA THR A 52 16.80 -4.09 2.54
C THR A 52 15.32 -4.47 2.68
N GLU A 53 15.05 -5.64 3.24
CA GLU A 53 13.69 -6.17 3.40
C GLU A 53 13.21 -6.12 4.85
N CYS A 54 11.93 -5.83 5.06
CA CYS A 54 11.26 -5.99 6.34
C CYS A 54 9.78 -6.38 6.16
N ILE A 55 9.21 -7.03 7.18
CA ILE A 55 7.77 -7.34 7.23
C ILE A 55 7.03 -6.06 7.63
N VAL A 56 6.08 -5.64 6.80
CA VAL A 56 5.20 -4.49 7.04
C VAL A 56 3.89 -4.94 7.68
N VAL A 57 3.32 -6.04 7.18
CA VAL A 57 2.06 -6.59 7.71
C VAL A 57 2.18 -8.09 7.86
N ALA A 58 2.01 -8.58 9.09
CA ALA A 58 2.16 -9.99 9.40
C ALA A 58 1.03 -10.86 8.81
N ALA A 59 1.36 -12.10 8.49
CA ALA A 59 0.51 -13.03 7.73
C ALA A 59 -0.81 -13.36 8.42
N GLU A 60 -0.91 -13.21 9.74
CA GLU A 60 -2.13 -13.40 10.51
C GLU A 60 -3.23 -12.40 10.12
N LYS A 61 -2.85 -11.19 9.70
CA LYS A 61 -3.78 -10.11 9.35
C LYS A 61 -4.13 -10.11 7.86
N VAL A 62 -3.17 -10.41 7.00
CA VAL A 62 -3.29 -10.21 5.55
C VAL A 62 -4.07 -11.34 4.88
N ARG A 63 -4.98 -10.99 3.96
CA ARG A 63 -5.63 -11.97 3.07
C ARG A 63 -4.63 -12.51 2.05
N ILE A 64 -4.60 -13.82 1.80
CA ILE A 64 -3.81 -14.37 0.67
C ILE A 64 -4.33 -13.77 -0.64
N ASN A 65 -3.40 -13.40 -1.53
CA ASN A 65 -3.66 -12.62 -2.76
C ASN A 65 -4.37 -11.30 -2.48
N THR A 66 -3.99 -10.60 -1.40
CA THR A 66 -4.51 -9.26 -1.14
C THR A 66 -4.04 -8.31 -2.24
N PRO A 67 -4.91 -7.44 -2.81
CA PRO A 67 -4.44 -6.37 -3.65
C PRO A 67 -3.71 -5.33 -2.78
N ILE A 68 -2.68 -4.72 -3.34
CA ILE A 68 -1.82 -3.76 -2.65
C ILE A 68 -1.79 -2.48 -3.48
N ALA A 69 -1.97 -1.32 -2.83
CA ALA A 69 -1.76 -0.03 -3.46
C ALA A 69 -0.86 0.83 -2.55
N VAL A 70 -0.02 1.66 -3.15
CA VAL A 70 0.82 2.60 -2.40
C VAL A 70 0.87 3.95 -3.10
N VAL A 71 0.89 5.01 -2.30
CA VAL A 71 1.21 6.37 -2.76
C VAL A 71 2.29 6.96 -1.86
N ALA A 72 3.06 7.88 -2.42
CA ALA A 72 4.04 8.66 -1.68
C ALA A 72 4.07 10.10 -2.15
N TRP A 73 4.39 11.02 -1.25
CA TRP A 73 4.56 12.43 -1.56
C TRP A 73 5.56 13.10 -0.60
N PRO A 74 6.23 14.17 -1.04
CA PRO A 74 7.12 14.92 -0.17
C PRO A 74 6.35 15.68 0.91
N GLU A 75 6.80 15.57 2.16
CA GLU A 75 6.37 16.40 3.28
C GLU A 75 7.59 16.87 4.08
N GLY A 76 7.96 18.14 3.91
CA GLY A 76 9.18 18.67 4.49
C GLY A 76 10.43 18.01 3.89
N ASN A 77 11.22 17.34 4.73
CA ASN A 77 12.49 16.69 4.35
C ASN A 77 12.36 15.18 4.12
N THR A 78 11.16 14.61 4.24
CA THR A 78 10.89 13.19 4.09
C THR A 78 9.74 12.97 3.10
N ASP A 79 9.57 11.74 2.63
CA ASP A 79 8.36 11.34 1.94
C ASP A 79 7.39 10.70 2.93
N GLN A 80 6.13 11.14 2.87
CA GLN A 80 5.02 10.38 3.43
C GLN A 80 4.70 9.22 2.50
N ILE A 81 4.45 8.05 3.07
CA ILE A 81 4.07 6.85 2.35
C ILE A 81 2.76 6.33 2.95
N ARG A 82 1.83 5.93 2.08
CA ARG A 82 0.57 5.29 2.47
C ARG A 82 0.41 3.98 1.73
N LEU A 83 0.28 2.91 2.49
CA LEU A 83 0.09 1.56 1.99
C LEU A 83 -1.34 1.10 2.28
N TYR A 84 -2.01 0.59 1.26
CA TYR A 84 -3.36 0.07 1.34
C TYR A 84 -3.38 -1.42 1.02
N PHE A 85 -4.15 -2.17 1.80
CA PHE A 85 -4.36 -3.60 1.60
C PHE A 85 -5.72 -4.04 2.14
N ILE A 86 -6.12 -5.26 1.78
CA ILE A 86 -7.34 -5.90 2.29
C ILE A 86 -6.97 -7.04 3.26
N ASP A 87 -7.57 -7.03 4.45
CA ASP A 87 -7.34 -8.06 5.47
C ASP A 87 -8.19 -9.33 5.24
N LYS A 88 -7.99 -10.34 6.09
CA LYS A 88 -8.76 -11.60 6.03
C LYS A 88 -10.26 -11.43 6.28
N ALA A 89 -10.68 -10.36 6.96
CA ALA A 89 -12.07 -10.02 7.18
C ALA A 89 -12.67 -9.22 6.02
N SER A 90 -11.93 -9.05 4.91
CA SER A 90 -12.32 -8.23 3.76
C SER A 90 -12.51 -6.75 4.10
N LEU A 91 -11.78 -6.23 5.08
CA LEU A 91 -11.73 -4.82 5.42
C LEU A 91 -10.56 -4.13 4.72
N LEU A 92 -10.79 -2.90 4.26
CA LEU A 92 -9.75 -2.02 3.73
C LEU A 92 -8.93 -1.42 4.89
N HIS A 93 -7.60 -1.50 4.78
CA HIS A 93 -6.66 -0.94 5.74
C HIS A 93 -5.74 0.10 5.09
N GLU A 94 -5.32 1.05 5.92
CA GLU A 94 -4.26 2.02 5.63
C GLU A 94 -3.15 1.87 6.67
N LEU A 95 -1.91 1.84 6.20
CA LEU A 95 -0.71 1.99 7.02
C LEU A 95 0.08 3.21 6.54
N CYS A 96 0.68 3.91 7.51
CA CYS A 96 1.40 5.15 7.27
C CYS A 96 2.84 5.01 7.70
N SER A 97 3.75 5.50 6.88
CA SER A 97 5.16 5.57 7.23
C SER A 97 5.80 6.80 6.61
N THR A 98 7.00 7.11 7.07
CA THR A 98 7.86 8.14 6.50
C THR A 98 9.14 7.52 5.98
N SER A 99 9.73 8.12 4.95
CA SER A 99 10.94 7.57 4.31
C SER A 99 12.15 7.43 5.24
N ASP A 100 12.18 8.15 6.36
CA ASP A 100 13.25 8.16 7.37
C ASP A 100 13.05 7.14 8.50
N THR A 101 11.85 6.55 8.64
CA THR A 101 11.56 5.53 9.66
C THR A 101 11.05 4.20 9.05
N PRO A 102 11.81 3.60 8.10
CA PRO A 102 11.39 2.36 7.44
C PRO A 102 11.14 1.23 8.45
N GLY A 103 10.16 0.39 8.15
CA GLY A 103 9.72 -0.70 9.04
C GLY A 103 8.79 -0.29 10.18
N THR A 104 8.48 1.00 10.37
CA THR A 104 7.44 1.45 11.30
C THR A 104 6.19 1.83 10.51
N TRP A 105 5.10 1.05 10.73
CA TRP A 105 3.87 1.14 9.95
C TRP A 105 2.62 1.16 10.85
N PRO A 106 2.36 2.26 11.57
CA PRO A 106 1.10 2.44 12.28
C PRO A 106 -0.11 2.41 11.33
N GLU A 107 -1.22 1.87 11.83
CA GLU A 107 -2.53 2.09 11.21
C GLU A 107 -2.95 3.55 11.33
N ASP A 108 -3.69 4.02 10.33
CA ASP A 108 -4.23 5.38 10.29
C ASP A 108 -5.76 5.37 10.17
N PHE A 109 -6.35 6.56 10.12
CA PHE A 109 -7.78 6.80 10.29
C PHE A 109 -8.67 6.00 9.32
N LEU A 110 -8.20 5.60 8.14
CA LEU A 110 -9.00 4.78 7.23
C LEU A 110 -9.36 3.44 7.87
N SER A 111 -8.40 2.77 8.53
CA SER A 111 -8.59 1.44 9.12
C SER A 111 -9.70 1.46 10.19
N SER A 112 -9.90 2.61 10.86
CA SER A 112 -10.99 2.79 11.83
C SER A 112 -12.39 2.82 11.22
N ARG A 113 -12.50 3.10 9.90
CA ARG A 113 -13.78 3.18 9.19
C ARG A 113 -14.41 1.83 8.88
N LYS A 114 -13.60 0.75 8.89
CA LYS A 114 -14.06 -0.62 8.61
C LYS A 114 -14.81 -0.72 7.28
N TYR A 115 -14.28 -0.11 6.23
CA TYR A 115 -14.87 -0.21 4.90
C TYR A 115 -14.77 -1.65 4.39
N GLU A 116 -15.93 -2.26 4.19
CA GLU A 116 -16.05 -3.64 3.69
C GLU A 116 -15.85 -3.68 2.17
N THR A 117 -15.01 -4.62 1.75
CA THR A 117 -14.67 -4.86 0.35
C THR A 117 -15.38 -6.11 -0.16
N ALA A 118 -15.64 -6.16 -1.47
CA ALA A 118 -16.19 -7.35 -2.10
C ALA A 118 -15.24 -8.53 -1.89
N ALA A 119 -15.80 -9.68 -1.47
CA ALA A 119 -15.03 -10.89 -1.24
C ALA A 119 -14.22 -11.26 -2.49
N ASN A 120 -12.94 -11.58 -2.31
CA ASN A 120 -12.00 -11.94 -3.38
C ASN A 120 -11.76 -10.86 -4.46
N SER A 121 -12.18 -9.61 -4.25
CA SER A 121 -11.82 -8.53 -5.18
C SER A 121 -10.31 -8.33 -5.25
N GLY A 122 -9.79 -8.27 -6.48
CA GLY A 122 -8.40 -7.87 -6.76
C GLY A 122 -8.26 -6.37 -7.08
N LEU A 123 -9.34 -5.59 -6.99
CA LEU A 123 -9.34 -4.18 -7.35
C LEU A 123 -8.97 -3.34 -6.12
N LEU A 124 -7.78 -2.74 -6.17
CA LEU A 124 -7.36 -1.69 -5.25
C LEU A 124 -6.45 -0.72 -5.98
N CYS A 125 -6.72 0.57 -5.87
CA CYS A 125 -5.84 1.62 -6.36
C CYS A 125 -5.82 2.78 -5.37
N ALA A 126 -4.74 3.55 -5.39
CA ALA A 126 -4.63 4.76 -4.58
C ALA A 126 -3.98 5.86 -5.40
N ILE A 127 -4.45 7.08 -5.23
CA ILE A 127 -3.90 8.28 -5.87
C ILE A 127 -3.78 9.37 -4.81
N PHE A 128 -2.62 9.99 -4.78
CA PHE A 128 -2.39 11.24 -4.07
C PHE A 128 -2.53 12.41 -5.05
N THR A 129 -3.23 13.46 -4.65
CA THR A 129 -3.38 14.71 -5.40
C THR A 129 -2.83 15.88 -4.59
N THR A 130 -2.74 17.09 -5.15
CA THR A 130 -2.22 18.26 -4.42
C THR A 130 -3.11 18.67 -3.24
N GLY A 131 -2.50 19.04 -2.10
CA GLY A 131 -3.15 19.06 -0.79
C GLY A 131 -3.27 17.63 -0.22
N PRO A 132 -3.47 17.38 1.08
CA PRO A 132 -3.57 16.01 1.62
C PRO A 132 -4.88 15.33 1.20
N ASN A 133 -5.00 15.08 -0.11
CA ASN A 133 -6.17 14.60 -0.80
C ASN A 133 -5.82 13.24 -1.39
N ILE A 134 -6.18 12.20 -0.66
CA ILE A 134 -5.93 10.81 -1.06
C ILE A 134 -7.26 10.21 -1.50
N ARG A 135 -7.22 9.46 -2.59
CA ARG A 135 -8.34 8.70 -3.14
C ARG A 135 -7.95 7.24 -3.21
N VAL A 136 -8.77 6.37 -2.65
CA VAL A 136 -8.56 4.91 -2.66
C VAL A 136 -9.74 4.26 -3.34
N GLY A 137 -9.52 3.68 -4.51
CA GLY A 137 -10.53 2.96 -5.28
C GLY A 137 -10.53 1.47 -4.96
N TYR A 138 -11.70 0.89 -4.71
CA TYR A 138 -11.89 -0.53 -4.39
C TYR A 138 -13.31 -0.99 -4.80
N GLN A 139 -13.55 -2.29 -4.89
CA GLN A 139 -14.93 -2.81 -4.98
C GLN A 139 -15.49 -2.99 -3.57
N SER A 140 -16.56 -2.27 -3.22
CA SER A 140 -17.21 -2.42 -1.92
C SER A 140 -18.07 -3.68 -1.86
N ALA A 141 -18.31 -4.20 -0.66
CA ALA A 141 -19.20 -5.35 -0.46
C ALA A 141 -20.66 -5.03 -0.86
N ALA A 142 -21.09 -3.79 -0.68
CA ALA A 142 -22.44 -3.33 -0.98
C ALA A 142 -22.70 -3.17 -2.49
N HIS A 143 -21.69 -2.77 -3.26
CA HIS A 143 -21.78 -2.50 -4.69
C HIS A 143 -20.54 -3.09 -5.42
N PRO A 144 -20.43 -4.43 -5.52
CA PRO A 144 -19.26 -5.10 -6.07
C PRO A 144 -19.04 -4.83 -7.58
N GLU A 145 -20.08 -4.40 -8.29
CA GLU A 145 -20.06 -4.13 -9.74
C GLU A 145 -19.53 -2.74 -10.12
N VAL A 146 -19.25 -1.87 -9.14
CA VAL A 146 -18.71 -0.53 -9.38
C VAL A 146 -17.41 -0.31 -8.62
N ILE A 147 -16.62 0.67 -9.07
CA ILE A 147 -15.49 1.18 -8.30
C ILE A 147 -16.04 2.16 -7.26
N THR A 148 -15.90 1.79 -6.00
CA THR A 148 -16.16 2.63 -4.83
C THR A 148 -14.88 3.40 -4.49
N GLU A 149 -15.01 4.65 -4.07
CA GLU A 149 -13.90 5.51 -3.66
C GLU A 149 -14.00 5.83 -2.17
N ALA A 150 -12.90 5.68 -1.44
CA ALA A 150 -12.69 6.34 -0.17
C ALA A 150 -11.81 7.58 -0.40
N THR A 151 -12.27 8.74 0.06
CA THR A 151 -11.57 10.02 -0.10
C THR A 151 -11.18 10.57 1.26
N ASN A 152 -9.90 10.89 1.43
CA ASN A 152 -9.45 11.75 2.52
C ASN A 152 -9.42 13.18 2.02
N THR A 153 -10.30 14.03 2.53
CA THR A 153 -10.25 15.48 2.34
C THR A 153 -10.12 16.12 3.70
N SER A 154 -9.06 16.89 3.95
CA SER A 154 -8.83 17.58 5.23
C SER A 154 -8.86 16.66 6.47
N SER A 155 -8.18 15.51 6.39
CA SER A 155 -8.05 14.55 7.51
C SER A 155 -9.33 13.80 7.89
N ALA A 156 -10.34 13.78 7.02
CA ALA A 156 -11.54 12.98 7.19
C ALA A 156 -11.74 12.04 6.00
N TRP A 157 -11.87 10.74 6.30
CA TRP A 157 -12.24 9.70 5.34
C TRP A 157 -13.76 9.66 5.13
N ASN A 158 -14.17 9.77 3.87
CA ASN A 158 -15.55 9.61 3.40
C ASN A 158 -15.59 8.56 2.29
N GLN A 159 -16.72 7.88 2.12
CA GLN A 159 -16.93 6.86 1.07
C GLN A 159 -17.97 7.35 0.07
N GLY A 160 -17.75 7.11 -1.22
CA GLY A 160 -18.66 7.45 -2.30
C GLY A 160 -18.38 6.68 -3.59
N ASN A 161 -19.09 7.01 -4.66
CA ASN A 161 -18.79 6.47 -5.99
C ASN A 161 -17.54 7.14 -6.56
N PHE A 162 -16.73 6.40 -7.31
CA PHE A 162 -15.58 6.97 -8.01
C PHE A 162 -16.04 8.00 -9.05
N ALA A 163 -15.57 9.25 -8.93
CA ALA A 163 -15.92 10.38 -9.79
C ALA A 163 -14.69 11.24 -10.13
#